data_AF-A0A527FL46-F1
#
_entry.id   AF-A0A527FL46-F1
#
_cell.length_a   1.000
_cell.length_b   1.000
_cell.length_c   1.000
_cell.angle_alpha   90.00
_cell.angle_beta   90.00
_cell.angle_gamma   90.00
#
_symmetry.space_group_name_H-M   'P 1'
#
loop_
_entity.id
_entity.type
_entity.pdbx_description
1 polymer ?
#
loop_
_entity_poly.entity_id
_entity_poly.type
_entity_poly.pdbx_seq_one_letter_code
_entity_poly.pdbx_strand_id
1 'polypeptide(L)' 'FSKIDAGQLVLDPAPFNLAEAIEDVATLVSTRAKEKDLELIVRVEPRLESLFVGDVGRIRQIVTNLLGNAVK' A
#
# COMPACT_ATOMS: atom_id res chain seq x y z
N PHE A 1 8.52 -16.32 12.73
CA PHE A 1 9.53 -16.16 11.68
C PHE A 1 8.83 -15.93 10.36
N SER A 2 9.01 -14.76 9.77
CA SER A 2 8.41 -14.43 8.48
C SER A 2 9.09 -15.23 7.37
N LYS A 3 8.44 -15.39 6.20
CA LYS A 3 9.07 -16.01 5.02
C LYS A 3 10.35 -15.26 4.57
N ILE A 4 10.50 -13.99 4.96
CA ILE A 4 11.71 -13.17 4.75
C ILE A 4 12.87 -13.72 5.59
N ASP A 5 12.64 -13.92 6.89
CA ASP A 5 13.67 -14.38 7.83
C ASP A 5 14.19 -15.79 7.51
N ALA A 6 13.39 -16.59 6.79
CA ALA A 6 13.76 -17.91 6.29
C ALA A 6 14.42 -17.88 4.90
N GLY A 7 14.60 -16.72 4.26
CA GLY A 7 15.12 -16.59 2.90
C GLY A 7 14.21 -17.14 1.80
N GLN A 8 12.94 -17.41 2.13
CA GLN A 8 11.95 -18.03 1.22
C GLN A 8 11.05 -17.01 0.53
N LEU A 9 11.30 -15.71 0.76
CA LEU A 9 10.57 -14.66 0.09
C LEU A 9 11.18 -14.38 -1.27
N VAL A 10 10.44 -14.71 -2.32
CA VAL A 10 10.73 -14.30 -3.69
C VAL A 10 9.81 -13.14 -4.04
N LEU A 11 10.37 -12.06 -4.56
CA LEU A 11 9.60 -10.95 -5.14
C LEU A 11 9.13 -11.36 -6.54
N ASP A 12 7.92 -10.95 -6.91
CA ASP A 12 7.34 -11.17 -8.23
C ASP A 12 7.23 -9.83 -8.98
N PRO A 13 8.26 -9.43 -9.77
CA PRO A 13 8.29 -8.12 -10.41
C PRO A 13 7.37 -8.10 -11.62
N ALA A 14 6.37 -7.23 -11.60
CA ALA A 14 5.49 -6.97 -12.74
C ALA A 14 5.24 -5.46 -12.91
N PRO A 15 4.90 -4.99 -14.11
CA PRO A 15 4.42 -3.62 -14.30
C PRO A 15 3.12 -3.38 -13.51
N PHE A 16 3.02 -2.27 -12.78
CA PHE A 16 1.82 -1.89 -12.03
C PHE A 16 1.67 -0.36 -11.93
N ASN A 17 0.43 0.10 -11.77
CA ASN A 17 0.16 1.51 -11.50
C ASN A 17 0.24 1.80 -9.99
N LEU A 18 1.18 2.64 -9.58
CA LEU A 18 1.40 2.93 -8.15
C LEU A 18 0.24 3.72 -7.56
N ALA A 19 -0.29 4.71 -8.27
CA ALA A 19 -1.40 5.52 -7.77
C ALA A 19 -2.64 4.66 -7.49
N GLU A 20 -3.01 3.79 -8.44
CA GLU A 20 -4.11 2.83 -8.26
C GLU A 20 -3.87 1.89 -7.07
N ALA A 21 -2.64 1.39 -6.91
CA ALA A 21 -2.31 0.52 -5.79
C ALA A 21 -2.44 1.22 -4.42
N ILE A 22 -2.13 2.51 -4.33
CA ILE A 22 -2.29 3.30 -3.11
C ILE A 22 -3.77 3.62 -2.85
N GLU A 23 -4.53 3.98 -3.88
CA GLU A 23 -5.97 4.27 -3.79
C GLU A 23 -6.78 3.04 -3.33
N ASP A 24 -6.46 1.85 -3.84
CA ASP A 24 -7.09 0.59 -3.41
C ASP A 24 -6.92 0.36 -1.91
N VAL A 25 -5.71 0.61 -1.39
CA VAL A 25 -5.41 0.45 0.04
C VAL A 25 -6.05 1.55 0.87
N ALA A 26 -6.04 2.79 0.42
CA ALA A 26 -6.70 3.90 1.09
C ALA A 26 -8.21 3.64 1.21
N THR A 27 -8.84 3.15 0.15
CA THR A 27 -10.26 2.74 0.13
C THR A 27 -10.54 1.69 1.19
N LEU A 28 -9.71 0.65 1.31
CA LEU A 28 -9.86 -0.39 2.32
C LEU A 28 -9.78 0.14 3.76
N VAL A 29 -8.93 1.13 4.02
CA VAL A 29 -8.70 1.69 5.36
C VAL A 29 -9.67 2.82 5.71
N SER A 30 -10.26 3.47 4.70
CA SER A 30 -11.15 4.64 4.85
C SER A 30 -12.28 4.45 5.87
N THR A 31 -12.94 3.29 5.87
CA THR A 31 -14.02 2.97 6.81
C THR A 31 -13.55 3.02 8.27
N ARG A 32 -12.38 2.43 8.56
CA ARG A 32 -11.81 2.41 9.92
C ARG A 32 -11.33 3.79 10.36
N ALA A 33 -10.78 4.57 9.44
CA ALA A 33 -10.40 5.96 9.73
C ALA A 33 -11.65 6.79 10.08
N LYS A 34 -12.72 6.64 9.31
CA LYS A 34 -14.01 7.32 9.54
C LYS A 34 -14.65 6.95 10.87
N GLU A 35 -14.62 5.69 11.27
CA GLU A 35 -15.12 5.24 12.60
C GLU A 35 -14.40 5.92 13.77
N LYS A 36 -13.20 6.44 13.53
CA LYS A 36 -12.37 7.16 14.50
C LYS A 36 -12.34 8.68 14.29
N ASP A 37 -13.20 9.20 13.42
CA ASP A 37 -13.26 10.61 13.04
C ASP A 37 -11.92 11.16 12.50
N LEU A 38 -11.17 10.31 11.79
CA LEU A 38 -9.91 10.67 11.14
C LEU A 38 -10.12 10.90 9.64
N GLU A 39 -9.58 12.01 9.15
CA GLU A 39 -9.50 12.30 7.73
C GLU A 39 -8.31 11.57 7.09
N LEU A 40 -8.56 10.83 6.00
CA LEU A 40 -7.54 10.17 5.21
C LEU A 40 -7.40 10.89 3.87
N ILE A 41 -6.24 11.50 3.64
CA ILE A 41 -5.94 12.24 2.39
C ILE A 41 -4.85 11.49 1.62
N VAL A 42 -5.15 11.12 0.37
CA VAL A 42 -4.17 10.60 -0.59
C VAL A 42 -3.71 11.74 -1.50
N ARG A 43 -2.39 11.94 -1.62
CA ARG A 43 -1.79 12.91 -2.53
C ARG A 43 -0.70 12.24 -3.33
N VAL A 44 -0.91 12.16 -4.64
CA VAL A 44 0.08 11.66 -5.60
C VAL A 44 0.64 12.85 -6.37
N GLU A 45 1.97 12.92 -6.49
CA GLU A 45 2.63 13.99 -7.24
C GLU A 45 2.28 13.89 -8.73
N PRO A 46 1.76 14.95 -9.38
CA PRO A 46 1.29 14.87 -10.78
C PRO A 46 2.39 14.50 -11.79
N ARG A 47 3.66 14.71 -11.43
CA ARG A 47 4.82 14.38 -12.27
C ARG A 47 5.38 12.98 -12.01
N LEU A 48 4.79 12.25 -11.06
CA LEU A 48 5.21 10.88 -10.77
C LEU A 48 4.87 9.99 -11.96
N GLU A 49 5.81 9.13 -12.34
CA GLU A 49 5.55 8.06 -13.31
C GLU A 49 4.37 7.23 -12.82
N SER A 50 3.43 6.88 -13.70
CA SER A 50 2.27 6.10 -13.29
C SER A 50 2.61 4.63 -13.16
N LEU A 51 3.46 4.12 -14.06
CA LEU A 51 3.78 2.70 -14.18
C LEU A 51 5.18 2.39 -13.63
N PHE A 52 5.26 1.45 -12.71
CA PHE A 52 6.52 0.95 -12.13
C PHE A 52 6.63 -0.55 -12.32
N VAL A 53 7.84 -1.10 -12.20
CA VAL A 53 8.06 -2.55 -12.16
C VAL A 53 8.40 -2.97 -10.73
N GLY A 54 7.63 -3.90 -10.18
CA GLY A 54 7.83 -4.40 -8.82
C GLY A 54 6.72 -5.34 -8.37
N ASP A 55 6.75 -5.72 -7.09
CA ASP A 55 5.73 -6.58 -6.49
C ASP A 55 4.63 -5.72 -5.85
N VAL A 56 3.56 -5.47 -6.62
CA VAL A 56 2.43 -4.65 -6.16
C VAL A 56 1.74 -5.23 -4.93
N GLY A 57 1.70 -6.56 -4.80
CA GLY A 57 1.10 -7.23 -3.64
C GLY A 57 1.86 -6.90 -2.36
N ARG A 58 3.19 -6.89 -2.42
CA ARG A 58 4.05 -6.48 -1.29
C ARG A 58 3.91 -5.00 -0.97
N ILE A 59 3.87 -4.14 -1.97
CA ILE A 59 3.68 -2.70 -1.74
C ILE A 59 2.35 -2.45 -1.04
N ARG A 60 1.26 -3.05 -1.52
CA ARG A 60 -0.06 -2.95 -0.87
C ARG A 60 -0.02 -3.44 0.57
N GLN A 61 0.67 -4.57 0.83
CA GLN A 61 0.84 -5.10 2.18
C GLN A 61 1.59 -4.12 3.09
N ILE A 62 2.69 -3.54 2.63
CA ILE A 62 3.48 -2.55 3.39
C ILE A 62 2.61 -1.33 3.71
N VAL A 63 1.95 -0.74 2.71
CA VAL A 63 1.10 0.45 2.88
C VAL A 63 -0.08 0.16 3.79
N THR A 64 -0.72 -1.01 3.66
CA THR A 64 -1.81 -1.44 4.54
C THR A 64 -1.34 -1.52 6.00
N ASN A 65 -0.14 -2.03 6.25
CA ASN A 65 0.40 -2.09 7.61
C ASN A 65 0.69 -0.70 8.18
N LEU A 66 1.25 0.19 7.37
CA LEU A 66 1.53 1.57 7.78
C LEU A 66 0.23 2.33 8.11
N LEU A 67 -0.75 2.32 7.21
CA LEU A 67 -2.04 2.99 7.42
C LEU A 67 -2.83 2.33 8.56
N GLY A 68 -2.82 0.99 8.63
CA GLY A 68 -3.44 0.27 9.73
C GLY A 68 -2.85 0.63 11.09
N ASN A 69 -1.56 0.93 11.17
CA ASN A 69 -0.93 1.43 12.40
C ASN A 69 -1.22 2.91 12.65
N ALA A 70 -1.34 3.74 11.60
CA ALA A 70 -1.71 5.14 11.75
C ALA A 70 -3.15 5.34 12.26
N VAL A 71 -4.06 4.42 11.93
CA VAL A 71 -5.47 4.44 12.36
C VAL A 71 -5.69 3.76 13.72
N LYS A 72 -4.80 2.86 14.16
CA LYS A 72 -4.90 2.18 15.47
C LYS A 72 -4.90 3.19 16.62
#